data_AF-V5H5G0-F1
#
_entry.id   AF-V5H5G0-F1
#
_cell.length_a   1.000
_cell.length_b   1.000
_cell.length_c   1.000
_cell.angle_alpha   90.00
_cell.angle_beta   90.00
_cell.angle_gamma   90.00
#
_symmetry.space_group_name_H-M   'P 1'
#
loop_
_entity.id
_entity.type
_entity.pdbx_description
1 polymer ?
#
loop_
_entity_poly.entity_id
_entity_poly.type
_entity_poly.pdbx_seq_one_letter_code
_entity_poly.pdbx_strand_id
1 'polypeptide(L)'
;MIAGLGTAASLVIEGLDGFQRSMRESRDYLEKKLQDAFGSKVSFNHRKGAAALPNTCSVSFKGMNGPDILCKAKFVQASTGAACHHTAEPSEVLLNSGVPADSARWHTTA
;
A
#
# COMPACT_ATOMS: atom_id res chain seq x y z
N MET A 1 1.85 19.33 22.75
CA MET A 1 2.06 18.10 21.96
C MET A 1 1.80 16.83 22.77
N ILE A 2 2.30 16.72 24.01
CA ILE A 2 2.15 15.51 24.85
C ILE A 2 0.68 15.19 25.21
N ALA A 3 -0.10 16.17 25.67
CA ALA A 3 -1.51 15.95 26.04
C ALA A 3 -2.39 15.51 24.84
N GLY A 4 -2.12 16.05 23.65
CA GLY A 4 -2.84 15.70 22.43
C GLY A 4 -2.59 14.24 21.99
N LEU A 5 -1.34 13.78 22.06
CA LEU A 5 -1.01 12.38 21.76
C LEU A 5 -1.66 11.42 22.77
N GLY A 6 -1.62 11.74 24.07
CA GLY A 6 -2.24 10.91 25.10
C GLY A 6 -3.76 10.79 24.93
N THR A 7 -4.42 11.89 24.55
CA THR A 7 -5.86 11.89 24.25
C THR A 7 -6.16 11.04 23.01
N ALA A 8 -5.39 11.21 21.92
CA ALA A 8 -5.56 10.41 20.71
C ALA A 8 -5.35 8.90 20.96
N ALA A 9 -4.33 8.53 21.73
CA ALA A 9 -4.07 7.14 22.10
C ALA A 9 -5.23 6.53 22.89
N SER A 10 -5.79 7.29 23.85
CA SER A 10 -6.94 6.84 24.67
C SER A 10 -8.17 6.55 23.79
N LEU A 11 -8.51 7.48 22.88
CA LEU A 11 -9.63 7.30 21.95
C LEU A 11 -9.44 6.09 21.02
N VAL A 12 -8.21 5.85 20.55
CA VAL A 12 -7.92 4.69 19.70
C VAL A 12 -8.06 3.39 20.48
N ILE A 13 -7.62 3.33 21.73
CA ILE A 13 -7.75 2.14 22.59
C ILE A 13 -9.22 1.79 22.81
N GLU A 14 -10.07 2.77 23.09
CA GLU A 14 -11.51 2.57 23.32
C GLU A 14 -12.24 1.97 22.11
N GLY A 15 -11.80 2.29 20.89
CA GLY A 15 -12.44 1.85 19.64
C GLY A 15 -11.64 0.84 18.80
N LEU A 16 -10.53 0.31 19.33
CA LEU A 16 -9.48 -0.34 18.52
C LEU A 16 -10.02 -1.45 17.62
N ASP A 17 -10.83 -2.36 18.17
CA ASP A 17 -11.37 -3.51 17.45
C ASP A 17 -12.29 -3.08 16.30
N GLY A 18 -13.10 -2.04 16.52
CA GLY A 18 -13.98 -1.47 15.50
C GLY A 18 -13.19 -0.83 14.36
N PHE A 19 -12.17 -0.04 14.70
CA PHE A 19 -11.28 0.57 13.70
C PHE A 19 -10.53 -0.49 12.90
N GLN A 20 -9.96 -1.50 13.56
CA GLN A 20 -9.25 -2.58 12.89
C GLN A 20 -10.15 -3.34 11.90
N ARG A 21 -11.40 -3.63 12.28
CA ARG A 21 -12.37 -4.28 11.41
C ARG A 21 -12.68 -3.42 10.20
N SER A 22 -13.08 -2.16 10.41
CA SER A 22 -13.46 -1.26 9.32
C SER A 22 -12.32 -0.99 8.33
N MET A 23 -11.09 -0.80 8.84
CA MET A 23 -9.91 -0.63 8.00
C MET A 23 -9.65 -1.89 7.17
N ARG A 24 -9.73 -3.07 7.79
CA ARG A 24 -9.54 -4.36 7.11
C ARG A 24 -10.58 -4.58 6.02
N GLU A 25 -11.87 -4.35 6.30
CA GLU A 25 -12.95 -4.47 5.33
C GLU A 25 -12.72 -3.55 4.12
N SER A 26 -12.30 -2.30 4.37
CA SER A 26 -11.99 -1.34 3.30
C SER A 26 -10.80 -1.77 2.46
N ARG A 27 -9.73 -2.27 3.11
CA ARG A 27 -8.55 -2.81 2.43
C ARG A 27 -8.91 -4.01 1.57
N ASP A 28 -9.57 -5.01 2.15
CA ASP A 28 -9.93 -6.26 1.46
C ASP A 28 -10.90 -6.00 0.30
N TYR A 29 -11.81 -5.04 0.46
CA TYR A 29 -12.67 -4.57 -0.62
C TYR A 29 -11.86 -3.94 -1.77
N LEU A 30 -10.90 -3.06 -1.46
CA LEU A 30 -10.03 -2.45 -2.47
C LEU A 30 -9.19 -3.50 -3.21
N GLU A 31 -8.56 -4.42 -2.48
CA GLU A 31 -7.76 -5.51 -3.07
C GLU A 31 -8.61 -6.37 -4.00
N LYS A 32 -9.81 -6.77 -3.56
CA LYS A 32 -10.75 -7.53 -4.39
C LYS A 32 -11.12 -6.76 -5.66
N LYS A 33 -11.46 -5.47 -5.56
CA LYS A 33 -11.84 -4.67 -6.74
C LYS A 33 -10.68 -4.48 -7.72
N LEU A 34 -9.46 -4.32 -7.23
CA LEU A 34 -8.27 -4.26 -8.08
C LEU A 34 -8.04 -5.61 -8.77
N GLN A 35 -8.18 -6.72 -8.04
CA GLN A 35 -8.03 -8.06 -8.58
C GLN A 35 -9.08 -8.38 -9.65
N ASP A 36 -10.34 -8.00 -9.41
CA ASP A 36 -11.45 -8.17 -10.35
C ASP A 36 -11.24 -7.34 -11.63
N ALA A 37 -10.74 -6.11 -11.50
CA ALA A 37 -10.56 -5.18 -12.63
C ALA A 37 -9.31 -5.47 -13.47
N PHE A 38 -8.20 -5.88 -12.85
CA PHE A 38 -6.89 -5.98 -13.51
C PHE A 38 -6.37 -7.43 -13.62
N GLY A 39 -6.98 -8.38 -12.93
CA GLY A 39 -6.62 -9.80 -13.01
C GLY A 39 -5.15 -10.05 -12.69
N SER A 40 -4.45 -10.78 -13.55
CA SER A 40 -3.02 -11.12 -13.37
C SER A 40 -2.07 -9.93 -13.54
N LYS A 41 -2.56 -8.73 -13.87
CA LYS A 41 -1.75 -7.51 -13.94
C LYS A 41 -1.53 -6.85 -12.58
N VAL A 42 -2.24 -7.26 -11.53
CA VAL A 42 -2.02 -6.79 -10.16
C VAL A 42 -1.48 -7.90 -9.27
N SER A 43 -0.57 -7.53 -8.37
CA SER A 43 -0.10 -8.40 -7.30
C SER A 43 0.02 -7.62 -5.99
N PHE A 44 -0.31 -8.25 -4.87
CA PHE A 44 -0.20 -7.63 -3.55
C PHE A 44 1.12 -8.01 -2.89
N ASN A 45 1.79 -7.01 -2.31
CA ASN A 45 3.16 -7.12 -1.78
C ASN A 45 3.22 -7.62 -0.33
N HIS A 46 2.08 -7.97 0.27
CA HIS A 46 2.09 -8.63 1.57
C HIS A 46 2.40 -10.13 1.40
N ARG A 47 3.22 -10.70 2.30
CA ARG A 47 3.54 -12.13 2.26
C ARG A 47 2.27 -12.96 2.49
N LYS A 48 2.03 -13.97 1.63
CA LYS A 48 0.92 -14.93 1.82
C LYS A 48 1.05 -15.63 3.18
N GLY A 49 -0.01 -15.58 3.97
CA GLY A 49 -0.05 -16.14 5.33
C GLY A 49 0.61 -15.29 6.42
N ALA A 50 1.16 -14.11 6.08
CA ALA A 50 1.67 -13.17 7.09
C ALA A 50 0.56 -12.22 7.56
N ALA A 51 0.69 -11.72 8.80
CA ALA A 51 -0.18 -10.68 9.31
C ALA A 51 0.07 -9.37 8.55
N ALA A 52 -0.88 -8.97 7.69
CA ALA A 52 -0.89 -7.67 7.05
C ALA A 52 -1.66 -6.66 7.92
N LEU A 53 -1.13 -5.43 8.01
CA LEU A 53 -1.81 -4.33 8.68
C LEU A 53 -3.20 -4.11 8.07
N PRO A 54 -4.24 -3.85 8.89
CA PRO A 54 -5.60 -3.72 8.40
C PRO A 54 -5.80 -2.51 7.48
N ASN A 55 -4.93 -1.50 7.57
CA ASN A 55 -5.07 -0.22 6.87
C ASN A 55 -4.08 -0.02 5.70
N THR A 56 -3.22 -1.00 5.42
CA THR A 56 -2.18 -0.86 4.40
C THR A 56 -2.41 -1.82 3.25
N CYS A 57 -2.67 -1.28 2.06
CA CYS A 57 -2.69 -2.01 0.79
C CYS A 57 -1.43 -1.64 0.00
N SER A 58 -0.52 -2.58 -0.18
CA SER A 58 0.65 -2.43 -1.04
C SER A 58 0.48 -3.29 -2.28
N VAL A 59 0.37 -2.65 -3.44
CA VAL A 59 0.02 -3.28 -4.72
C VAL A 59 1.03 -2.90 -5.79
N SER A 60 1.38 -3.87 -6.62
CA SER A 60 2.22 -3.70 -7.80
C SER A 60 1.40 -3.97 -9.07
N PHE A 61 1.60 -3.13 -10.09
CA PHE A 61 0.94 -3.23 -11.39
C PHE A 61 1.96 -3.63 -12.45
N LYS A 62 1.81 -4.84 -13.02
CA LYS A 62 2.75 -5.39 -13.99
C LYS A 62 2.75 -4.56 -15.28
N GLY A 63 3.93 -4.08 -15.68
CA GLY A 63 4.12 -3.32 -16.91
C GLY A 63 3.51 -1.91 -16.89
N MET A 64 3.19 -1.39 -15.70
CA MET A 64 2.69 -0.02 -15.53
C MET A 64 3.57 0.75 -14.57
N ASN A 65 3.64 2.06 -14.76
CA ASN A 65 4.42 2.94 -13.93
C ASN A 65 3.56 3.58 -12.82
N GLY A 66 4.03 3.54 -11.57
CA GLY A 66 3.30 4.02 -10.40
C GLY A 66 2.82 5.47 -10.48
N PRO A 67 3.69 6.47 -10.75
CA PRO A 67 3.29 7.87 -10.88
C PRO A 67 2.32 8.11 -12.03
N ASP A 68 2.45 7.39 -13.15
CA ASP A 68 1.49 7.51 -14.25
C ASP A 68 0.10 7.02 -13.84
N ILE A 69 0.03 5.98 -13.00
CA ILE A 69 -1.22 5.53 -12.39
C ILE A 69 -1.76 6.62 -11.46
N LEU A 70 -0.93 7.16 -10.55
CA LEU A 70 -1.37 8.17 -9.59
C LEU A 70 -1.81 9.48 -10.25
N CYS A 71 -1.11 9.94 -11.29
CA CYS A 71 -1.50 11.11 -12.09
C CYS A 71 -2.90 10.95 -12.69
N LYS A 72 -3.35 9.71 -12.96
CA LYS A 72 -4.69 9.40 -13.48
C LYS A 72 -5.71 9.12 -12.37
N ALA A 73 -5.27 8.78 -11.16
CA ALA A 73 -6.11 8.43 -10.02
C ALA A 73 -6.63 9.68 -9.29
N LYS A 74 -7.60 10.39 -9.88
CA LYS A 74 -8.12 11.68 -9.37
C LYS A 74 -8.79 11.62 -7.98
N PHE A 75 -9.23 10.45 -7.55
CA PHE A 75 -9.99 10.26 -6.32
C PHE A 75 -9.22 9.50 -5.24
N VAL A 76 -7.96 9.17 -5.48
CA VAL A 76 -7.14 8.37 -4.58
C VAL A 76 -5.83 9.08 -4.33
N GLN A 77 -5.49 9.27 -3.06
CA GLN A 77 -4.15 9.66 -2.65
C GLN A 77 -3.39 8.41 -2.22
N ALA A 78 -2.23 8.18 -2.84
CA ALA A 78 -1.37 7.05 -2.54
C ALA A 78 0.09 7.42 -2.82
N SER A 79 1.01 6.55 -2.39
CA SER A 79 2.44 6.67 -2.68
C SER A 79 2.91 5.49 -3.54
N THR A 80 3.94 5.71 -4.35
CA THR A 80 4.47 4.70 -5.31
C THR A 80 5.60 3.85 -4.74
N GLY A 81 5.81 3.89 -3.43
CA GLY A 81 6.82 3.13 -2.72
C GLY A 81 7.12 3.69 -1.33
N ALA A 82 7.89 2.94 -0.55
CA ALA A 82 8.42 3.39 0.74
C ALA A 82 9.56 4.43 0.57
N ALA A 83 10.18 4.48 -0.60
CA ALA A 83 11.18 5.49 -0.93
C ALA A 83 10.46 6.73 -1.50
N CYS A 84 10.18 7.71 -0.63
CA CYS A 84 9.66 9.02 -1.03
C CYS A 84 10.67 9.87 -1.85
N HIS A 85 11.69 9.26 -2.47
CA HIS A 85 12.78 9.96 -3.13
C HIS A 85 13.03 9.45 -4.54
N HIS A 86 13.44 10.41 -5.36
CA HIS A 86 13.62 10.41 -6.82
C HIS A 86 14.78 9.51 -7.30
N THR A 87 14.95 8.31 -6.73
CA THR A 87 16.02 7.39 -7.11
C THR A 87 15.43 6.24 -7.91
N ALA A 88 16.06 5.90 -9.03
CA ALA A 88 15.69 4.75 -9.87
C ALA A 88 16.00 3.39 -9.21
N GLU A 89 16.37 3.40 -7.93
CA GLU A 89 16.73 2.21 -7.17
C GLU A 89 15.48 1.54 -6.58
N PRO A 90 15.43 0.19 -6.58
CA PRO A 90 14.31 -0.53 -6.00
C PRO A 90 14.23 -0.30 -4.50
N SER A 91 13.00 -0.28 -3.96
CA SER A 91 12.79 -0.22 -2.52
C SER A 91 13.38 -1.44 -1.82
N GLU A 92 14.37 -1.24 -0.94
CA GLU A 92 14.94 -2.31 -0.12
C GLU A 92 13.90 -3.06 0.70
N VAL A 93 12.86 -2.36 1.19
CA VAL A 93 11.74 -2.98 1.93
C VAL A 93 11.00 -3.99 1.05
N LEU A 94 10.72 -3.65 -0.20
CA LEU A 94 10.03 -4.53 -1.14
C LEU A 94 10.92 -5.73 -1.52
N LEU A 95 12.20 -5.49 -1.79
CA LEU A 95 13.17 -6.55 -2.07
C LEU A 95 13.27 -7.55 -0.91
N ASN A 96 13.42 -7.04 0.32
CA ASN A 96 13.48 -7.86 1.54
C ASN A 96 12.16 -8.59 1.83
N SER A 97 11.04 -8.09 1.28
CA SER A 97 9.73 -8.73 1.36
C SER A 97 9.52 -9.82 0.29
N GLY A 98 10.51 -10.05 -0.57
CA GLY A 98 10.46 -11.06 -1.64
C GLY A 98 9.76 -10.58 -2.91
N VAL A 99 9.52 -9.28 -3.06
CA VAL A 99 9.00 -8.70 -4.30
C VAL A 99 10.10 -8.71 -5.36
N PRO A 100 9.86 -9.22 -6.59
CA PRO A 100 10.86 -9.19 -7.66
C PRO A 100 11.33 -7.77 -7.96
N ALA A 101 12.62 -7.60 -8.28
CA ALA A 101 13.23 -6.29 -8.50
C ALA A 101 12.47 -5.45 -9.56
N ASP A 102 12.00 -6.07 -10.64
CA ASP A 102 11.22 -5.39 -11.68
C ASP A 102 9.89 -4.82 -11.15
N SER A 103 9.31 -5.42 -10.11
CA SER A 103 8.08 -4.94 -9.46
C SER A 103 8.34 -4.03 -8.25
N ALA A 104 9.60 -3.92 -7.81
CA ALA A 104 10.05 -3.09 -6.69
C ALA A 104 10.73 -1.79 -7.15
N ARG A 105 11.02 -1.66 -8.45
CA ARG A 105 11.59 -0.47 -9.08
C ARG A 105 10.51 0.48 -9.57
N TRP A 106 10.89 1.75 -9.62
CA TRP A 106 10.22 2.71 -10.47
C TRP A 106 10.74 2.58 -11.91
N HIS A 107 9.86 2.41 -12.91
CA HIS A 107 10.28 2.39 -14.32
C HIS A 107 10.33 3.81 -14.85
N THR A 108 11.52 4.34 -15.10
CA THR A 108 11.68 5.54 -15.93
C THR A 108 11.52 5.11 -17.39
N THR A 109 10.38 5.38 -18.01
CA THR A 109 10.34 5.49 -19.46
C THR A 109 11.15 6.73 -19.84
N ALA A 110 12.11 6.53 -20.74
CA ALA A 110 12.88 7.59 -21.40
C ALA A 110 11.96 8.60 -22.11
#